data_AF-A0A1I4F2E4-F1
#
_entry.id   AF-A0A1I4F2E4-F1
#
_cell.length_a   1.000
_cell.length_b   1.000
_cell.length_c   1.000
_cell.angle_alpha   90.00
_cell.angle_beta   90.00
_cell.angle_gamma   90.00
#
_symmetry.space_group_name_H-M   'P 1'
#
loop_
_entity.id
_entity.type
_entity.pdbx_description
1 polymer ?
#
loop_
_entity_poly.entity_id
_entity_poly.type
_entity_poly.pdbx_seq_one_letter_code
_entity_poly.pdbx_strand_id
1 'polypeptide(L)' 'MRDTTETPEDRAPGPPREEGSGVLPGGLPAELPEPRGCLFALSQPPLMLFLAVIGALVLLAAVHDLFLL' A
#
# COMPACT_ATOMS: atom_id res chain seq x y z
N MET A 1 -52.96 23.90 -7.72
CA MET A 1 -52.41 24.93 -8.62
C MET A 1 -51.00 24.50 -9.00
N ARG A 2 -50.88 23.83 -10.17
CA ARG A 2 -49.67 23.56 -11.00
C ARG A 2 -48.48 22.84 -10.32
N ASP A 3 -47.75 21.88 -10.90
CA ASP A 3 -47.73 21.25 -12.23
C ASP A 3 -46.92 19.94 -12.10
N THR A 4 -47.19 18.96 -12.96
CA THR A 4 -46.46 17.70 -13.10
C THR A 4 -45.24 17.89 -14.01
N THR A 5 -44.04 17.46 -13.63
CA THR A 5 -42.91 17.19 -14.56
C THR A 5 -41.96 16.17 -13.91
N GLU A 6 -42.00 14.93 -14.43
CA GLU A 6 -40.89 14.01 -14.81
C GLU A 6 -39.69 13.84 -13.83
N THR A 7 -39.02 12.71 -13.59
CA THR A 7 -38.97 11.29 -14.03
C THR A 7 -37.81 10.69 -13.15
N PRO A 8 -37.74 9.36 -12.89
CA PRO A 8 -36.96 8.77 -11.81
C PRO A 8 -35.46 8.68 -12.18
N GLU A 9 -34.57 8.53 -11.18
CA GLU A 9 -33.17 8.04 -11.25
C GLU A 9 -32.23 8.79 -10.28
N ASP A 10 -32.35 8.55 -8.97
CA ASP A 10 -31.22 8.80 -8.05
C ASP A 10 -31.01 7.62 -7.11
N ARG A 11 -30.95 6.42 -7.71
CA ARG A 11 -30.31 5.26 -7.11
C ARG A 11 -29.19 4.83 -8.03
N ALA A 12 -28.01 5.39 -7.80
CA ALA A 12 -26.78 4.74 -8.20
C ALA A 12 -26.10 4.18 -6.93
N PRO A 13 -26.12 2.86 -6.71
CA PRO A 13 -25.06 2.20 -5.97
C PRO A 13 -23.73 2.58 -6.61
N GLY A 14 -22.80 3.10 -5.83
CA GLY A 14 -21.45 3.40 -6.30
C GLY A 14 -20.82 2.17 -6.98
N PRO A 15 -19.98 2.37 -8.01
CA PRO A 15 -19.48 1.31 -8.88
C PRO A 15 -18.75 0.19 -8.12
N PRO A 16 -18.69 -1.01 -8.72
CA PRO A 16 -18.12 -2.21 -8.10
C PRO A 16 -16.65 -2.00 -7.71
N ARG A 17 -16.25 -2.66 -6.62
CA ARG A 17 -14.83 -2.90 -6.30
C ARG A 17 -14.19 -3.59 -7.50
N GLU A 18 -13.42 -2.84 -8.28
CA GLU A 18 -12.59 -3.39 -9.34
C GLU A 18 -11.34 -4.00 -8.70
N GLU A 19 -11.49 -5.26 -8.30
CA GLU A 19 -10.39 -6.23 -8.25
C GLU A 19 -9.97 -6.52 -9.71
N GLY A 20 -9.46 -5.48 -10.37
CA GLY A 20 -9.08 -5.48 -11.77
C GLY A 20 -7.69 -6.08 -11.91
N SER A 21 -7.65 -7.41 -11.99
CA SER A 21 -6.50 -8.16 -12.52
C SER A 21 -6.03 -7.49 -13.81
N GLY A 22 -4.86 -6.85 -13.75
CA GLY A 22 -4.29 -6.11 -14.86
C GLY A 22 -4.05 -6.98 -16.09
N VAL A 23 -4.83 -6.76 -17.13
CA VAL A 23 -4.48 -7.09 -18.51
C VAL A 23 -4.99 -5.97 -19.40
N LEU A 24 -4.06 -5.18 -19.95
CA LEU A 24 -4.33 -4.23 -21.02
C LEU A 24 -4.40 -5.00 -22.36
N PRO A 25 -5.36 -4.72 -23.25
CA PRO A 25 -5.40 -5.36 -24.57
C PRO A 25 -4.19 -4.94 -25.42
N GLY A 26 -3.20 -5.81 -25.44
CA GLY A 26 -1.89 -5.59 -26.04
C GLY A 26 -0.83 -5.79 -24.96
N GLY A 27 -0.23 -6.97 -24.91
CA GLY A 27 0.69 -7.46 -23.87
C GLY A 27 2.00 -6.71 -23.71
N LEU A 28 1.95 -5.38 -23.65
CA LEU A 28 2.97 -4.55 -23.05
C LEU A 28 2.72 -4.57 -21.53
N PRO A 29 3.76 -4.75 -20.70
CA PRO A 29 3.59 -4.62 -19.26
C PRO A 29 3.07 -3.21 -19.00
N ALA A 30 1.79 -3.09 -18.65
CA ALA A 30 1.32 -1.95 -17.90
C ALA A 30 2.25 -1.86 -16.70
N GLU A 31 2.95 -0.73 -16.52
CA GLU A 31 3.68 -0.47 -15.28
C GLU A 31 2.70 -0.62 -14.13
N LEU A 32 2.63 -1.83 -13.57
CA LEU A 32 1.88 -2.14 -12.38
C LEU A 32 2.33 -1.09 -11.37
N PRO A 33 1.42 -0.37 -10.71
CA PRO A 33 1.79 0.44 -9.56
C PRO A 33 2.55 -0.50 -8.62
N GLU A 34 3.89 -0.35 -8.58
CA GLU A 34 4.77 -1.16 -7.75
C GLU A 34 4.09 -1.25 -6.38
N PRO A 35 3.85 -2.43 -5.79
CA PRO A 35 3.07 -2.58 -4.55
C PRO A 35 3.78 -1.85 -3.39
N ARG A 36 3.55 -0.53 -3.30
CA ARG A 36 4.17 0.35 -2.31
C ARG A 36 3.63 0.09 -0.91
N GLY A 37 2.61 -0.75 -0.77
CA GLY A 37 1.90 -0.96 0.50
C GLY A 37 2.75 -1.57 1.61
N CYS A 38 3.60 -2.55 1.30
CA CYS A 38 4.46 -3.19 2.30
C CYS A 38 5.72 -2.35 2.59
N LEU A 39 6.43 -1.93 1.54
CA LEU A 39 7.65 -1.14 1.71
C LEU A 39 7.39 0.24 2.34
N PHE A 40 6.26 0.89 2.07
CA PHE A 40 5.89 2.16 2.71
C PHE A 40 5.38 1.99 4.14
N ALA A 41 4.70 0.88 4.44
CA ALA A 41 4.33 0.53 5.82
C ALA A 41 5.57 0.20 6.67
N LEU A 42 6.54 -0.51 6.09
CA LEU A 42 7.81 -0.83 6.74
C LEU A 42 8.73 0.38 6.86
N SER A 43 8.68 1.31 5.91
CA SER A 43 9.40 2.58 5.95
C SER A 43 8.60 3.72 6.57
N GLN A 44 7.51 3.40 7.30
CA GLN A 44 6.90 4.41 8.18
C GLN A 44 8.04 4.98 9.04
N PRO A 45 8.27 6.31 9.01
CA PRO A 45 9.37 6.95 9.73
C PRO A 45 9.57 6.44 11.17
N PRO A 46 8.51 6.16 11.97
CA PRO A 46 8.68 5.56 13.30
C PRO A 46 9.15 4.09 13.30
N LEU A 47 8.65 3.24 12.40
CA LEU A 47 9.01 1.81 12.38
C LEU A 47 10.42 1.60 11.79
N MET A 48 10.81 2.40 10.81
CA MET A 48 12.16 2.39 10.25
C MET A 48 13.23 2.72 11.31
N LEU A 49 12.96 3.71 12.17
CA LEU A 49 13.85 4.07 13.27
C LEU A 49 13.97 2.93 14.29
N PHE A 50 12.86 2.27 14.62
CA PHE A 50 12.86 1.14 15.53
C PHE A 50 13.72 -0.02 15.01
N LEU A 51 13.55 -0.42 13.75
CA LEU A 51 14.37 -1.47 13.13
C LEU A 51 15.85 -1.09 13.10
N ALA A 52 16.18 0.17 12.80
CA ALA A 52 17.56 0.65 12.80
C ALA A 52 18.21 0.54 14.19
N VAL A 53 17.49 0.91 15.25
CA VAL A 53 17.99 0.83 16.64
C VAL A 53 18.22 -0.62 17.05
N ILE A 54 17.25 -1.51 16.83
CA ILE A 54 17.40 -2.93 17.18
C ILE A 54 18.54 -3.57 16.37
N GLY A 55 18.64 -3.27 15.08
CA GLY A 55 19.75 -3.72 14.24
C GLY A 55 21.12 -3.27 14.77
N ALA A 56 21.25 -2.01 15.18
CA ALA A 56 22.48 -1.48 15.77
C ALA A 56 22.82 -2.16 17.10
N LEU A 57 21.84 -2.39 17.97
CA LEU A 57 22.04 -3.10 19.25
C LEU A 57 22.51 -4.54 19.02
N VAL A 58 21.88 -5.26 18.09
CA VAL A 58 22.26 -6.64 17.72
C VAL A 58 23.65 -6.68 17.10
N LEU A 59 23.98 -5.74 16.20
CA LEU A 59 25.31 -5.65 15.59
C LEU A 59 26.40 -5.42 16.64
N LEU A 60 26.20 -4.47 17.57
CA LEU A 60 27.15 -4.21 18.64
C LEU A 60 27.33 -5.43 19.55
N ALA A 61 26.24 -6.12 19.89
CA ALA A 61 26.30 -7.35 20.67
C ALA A 61 27.09 -8.44 19.96
N ALA A 62 26.87 -8.64 18.65
CA ALA A 62 27.61 -9.62 17.85
C ALA A 62 29.10 -9.28 17.71
N VAL A 63 29.43 -8.00 17.53
CA VAL A 63 30.83 -7.54 17.53
C VAL A 63 31.46 -7.76 18.91
N HIS A 64 30.76 -7.43 19.99
CA HIS A 64 31.25 -7.70 21.34
C HIS A 64 31.49 -9.20 21.55
N ASP A 65 30.56 -10.05 21.14
CA ASP A 65 30.68 -11.51 21.25
C ASP A 65 31.88 -12.04 20.46
N LEU A 66 32.07 -11.62 19.21
CA LEU A 66 33.12 -12.15 18.35
C LEU A 66 34.54 -11.65 18.70
N PHE A 67 34.65 -10.46 19.31
CA PHE A 67 35.94 -9.81 19.59
C PHE A 67 36.34 -9.77 21.07
N LEU A 68 35.40 -9.94 22.01
CA LEU A 68 35.68 -9.93 23.46
C LEU A 68 35.50 -11.29 24.14
N LEU A 69 35.11 -12.35 23.40
CA LEU A 69 35.41 -13.74 23.75
C LEU A 69 36.76 -14.17 23.15
#